data_AF-A0AAQ4R0L6-F1
#
_entry.id   AF-A0AAQ4R0L6-F1
#
_cell.length_a   1.000
_cell.length_b   1.000
_cell.length_c   1.000
_cell.angle_alpha   90.00
_cell.angle_beta   90.00
_cell.angle_gamma   90.00
#
_symmetry.space_group_name_H-M   'P 1'
#
loop_
_entity.id
_entity.type
_entity.pdbx_description
1 polymer ?
#
loop_
_entity_poly.entity_id
_entity_poly.type
_entity_poly.pdbx_seq_one_letter_code
_entity_poly.pdbx_strand_id
1 'polypeptide(L)'
;MDSEATMEVAALGRPFSLGMLYDCRKDLLVPGMTLWDREALKTHIGERPKNYNGFEIVASESIADKSAALNVNASLKASFFSGLVEVGGSAKYLNDTKTSRNQARVTLNYKATTKVQELSMNHLASDNVKYPYVFDKGLATHVVTAILYGAQAFFIFDRDVSEDENHQDIQGDLKVMIDKFPSIKIEGEGSLKMEEKDKKKVDKFSCKFHGDFSLEENPVSFSEAVKVYQSLPRLLGANGENAVPMTVWLLPLAGLDSNAARLVRQISIRLVQESQSVLEDFSELEMRCNDALNNTTAQKFPQIGKKIKTFKEMCSESRQDLQQTLAKKLPSIRGGGEEEAVLTDILKKRHSSPFNSKKLNEWIECKEREIHTLKSFTNIMKNTKIVTSQNDLYKEIFRSEHVMCFVFTSLGSPDSYLSTLSSYLRQPEENPQDTHTQDIEKEQWFLSNKIADTLRLKVKILSDVLEHGEKMHEEVFCCFEYLTNQKVFMAVGPEGLFGFFRSSVGNRCALIKDKRDNCDSSNARVRDGQRLGHNRRVWFWISYEEVEPSETETPAQSLPAEPCGEYDGVKKDAGCSIIIKVLLNLHPNIRHQENEELQWNTDHQQRTKPDDVKDQDPY
;
A
#
# COMPACT_ATOMS: atom_id res chain seq x y z
N MET A 1 8.05 -19.49 32.32
CA MET A 1 8.67 -18.46 33.18
C MET A 1 7.71 -18.22 34.30
N ASP A 2 8.15 -18.46 35.53
CA ASP A 2 7.31 -18.33 36.73
C ASP A 2 6.76 -16.91 36.84
N SER A 3 5.45 -16.81 37.06
CA SER A 3 4.73 -15.54 37.27
C SER A 3 5.15 -14.80 38.56
N GLU A 4 6.09 -15.37 39.32
CA GLU A 4 6.62 -14.86 40.57
C GLU A 4 8.04 -14.26 40.43
N ALA A 5 8.66 -14.33 39.24
CA ALA A 5 9.97 -13.73 39.01
C ALA A 5 9.86 -12.20 38.79
N THR A 6 10.87 -11.47 39.26
CA THR A 6 11.04 -10.04 38.94
C THR A 6 11.16 -9.85 37.43
N MET A 7 10.44 -8.87 36.88
CA MET A 7 10.41 -8.58 35.44
C MET A 7 11.16 -7.31 35.10
N GLU A 8 11.80 -7.28 33.93
CA GLU A 8 12.42 -6.09 33.34
C GLU A 8 11.59 -5.60 32.14
N VAL A 9 11.28 -4.30 32.12
CA VAL A 9 10.44 -3.67 31.09
C VAL A 9 11.05 -2.34 30.65
N ALA A 10 11.02 -2.07 29.34
CA ALA A 10 11.42 -0.77 28.79
C ALA A 10 10.40 0.33 29.16
N ALA A 11 10.90 1.48 29.59
CA ALA A 11 10.05 2.59 30.03
C ALA A 11 9.30 3.25 28.87
N LEU A 12 9.93 3.36 27.69
CA LEU A 12 9.36 3.92 26.46
C LEU A 12 8.80 5.34 26.61
N GLY A 13 9.50 6.19 27.38
CA GLY A 13 9.09 7.57 27.64
C GLY A 13 7.88 7.71 28.57
N ARG A 14 7.39 6.62 29.17
CA ARG A 14 6.31 6.65 30.15
C ARG A 14 6.82 7.10 31.52
N PRO A 15 6.03 7.86 32.31
CA PRO A 15 6.47 8.51 33.54
C PRO A 15 6.54 7.53 34.73
N PHE A 16 7.52 6.63 34.72
CA PHE A 16 7.74 5.68 35.82
C PHE A 16 8.32 6.37 37.07
N SER A 17 7.94 5.87 38.24
CA SER A 17 8.50 6.27 39.54
C SER A 17 8.61 5.05 40.47
N LEU A 18 9.53 5.10 41.43
CA LEU A 18 9.70 4.03 42.41
C LEU A 18 8.44 3.88 43.28
N GLY A 19 8.06 2.63 43.57
CA GLY A 19 6.85 2.31 44.32
C GLY A 19 5.54 2.47 43.53
N MET A 20 5.62 2.90 42.26
CA MET A 20 4.45 2.98 41.38
C MET A 20 3.94 1.58 41.05
N LEU A 21 2.61 1.45 40.98
CA LEU A 21 1.95 0.21 40.63
C LEU A 21 1.83 0.05 39.10
N TYR A 22 1.96 -1.20 38.63
CA TYR A 22 1.91 -1.54 37.22
C TYR A 22 1.03 -2.78 36.97
N ASP A 23 0.18 -2.73 35.95
CA ASP A 23 -0.61 -3.87 35.52
C ASP A 23 -0.02 -4.50 34.24
N CYS A 24 0.82 -5.53 34.39
CA CYS A 24 1.40 -6.31 33.29
C CYS A 24 0.35 -6.98 32.37
N ARG A 25 -0.92 -7.11 32.79
CA ARG A 25 -1.97 -7.64 31.90
C ARG A 25 -2.27 -6.65 30.78
N LYS A 26 -2.29 -5.37 31.12
CA LYS A 26 -2.65 -4.26 30.22
C LYS A 26 -1.47 -3.39 29.79
N ASP A 27 -0.29 -3.62 30.37
CA ASP A 27 0.88 -2.74 30.29
C ASP A 27 0.60 -1.29 30.74
N LEU A 28 -0.24 -1.16 31.77
CA LEU A 28 -0.77 0.10 32.25
C LEU A 28 -0.11 0.55 33.55
N LEU A 29 0.28 1.83 33.61
CA LEU A 29 0.70 2.50 34.82
C LEU A 29 -0.50 2.89 35.69
N VAL A 30 -0.40 2.71 37.01
CA VAL A 30 -1.43 3.13 37.96
C VAL A 30 -0.91 4.30 38.80
N PRO A 31 -1.03 5.55 38.32
CA PRO A 31 -0.53 6.72 39.03
C PRO A 31 -1.33 7.02 40.30
N GLY A 32 -0.67 7.61 41.30
CA GLY A 32 -1.31 8.07 42.54
C GLY A 32 -1.63 6.99 43.57
N MET A 33 -1.54 5.70 43.20
CA MET A 33 -1.69 4.57 44.12
C MET A 33 -0.32 3.92 44.38
N THR A 34 -0.03 3.63 45.65
CA THR A 34 1.24 3.06 46.11
C THR A 34 0.96 2.13 47.30
N LEU A 35 1.87 1.21 47.59
CA LEU A 35 1.77 0.32 48.77
C LEU A 35 2.22 1.01 50.06
N TRP A 36 3.09 2.02 49.94
CA TRP A 36 3.77 2.71 51.03
C TRP A 36 3.48 4.21 51.00
N ASP A 37 3.60 4.90 52.13
CA ASP A 37 3.57 6.35 52.09
C ASP A 37 4.82 6.96 51.45
N ARG A 38 4.66 8.19 50.95
CA ARG A 38 5.69 8.90 50.20
C ARG A 38 6.96 9.15 51.04
N GLU A 39 6.83 9.37 52.34
CA GLU A 39 7.97 9.70 53.20
C GLU A 39 8.78 8.44 53.53
N ALA A 40 8.12 7.32 53.76
CA ALA A 40 8.73 6.00 53.85
C ALA A 40 9.50 5.64 52.58
N LEU A 41 8.89 5.85 51.40
CA LEU A 41 9.55 5.62 50.10
C LEU A 41 10.83 6.43 49.95
N LYS A 42 10.79 7.76 50.17
CA LYS A 42 11.94 8.65 49.98
C LYS A 42 13.15 8.28 50.85
N THR A 43 12.91 7.86 52.09
CA THR A 43 13.97 7.60 53.07
C THR A 43 14.79 6.33 52.75
N HIS A 44 14.32 5.50 51.82
CA HIS A 44 14.85 4.16 51.57
C HIS A 44 15.20 3.90 50.09
N ILE A 45 15.41 4.97 49.33
CA ILE A 45 15.90 4.89 47.96
C ILE A 45 17.42 4.75 48.01
N GLY A 46 17.92 3.61 47.54
CA GLY A 46 19.32 3.43 47.19
C GLY A 46 19.58 4.02 45.81
N GLU A 47 20.72 4.70 45.66
CA GLU A 47 21.19 5.19 44.36
C GLU A 47 22.60 4.69 44.12
N ARG A 48 22.86 4.17 42.92
CA ARG A 48 24.19 3.75 42.48
C ARG A 48 24.49 4.23 41.07
N PRO A 49 25.72 4.70 40.81
CA PRO A 49 26.11 5.13 39.47
C PRO A 49 26.14 3.93 38.51
N LYS A 50 25.65 4.16 37.28
CA LYS A 50 25.70 3.21 36.16
C LYS A 50 25.90 4.00 34.86
N ASN A 51 27.08 4.58 34.74
CA ASN A 51 27.44 5.45 33.62
C ASN A 51 27.74 4.61 32.38
N TYR A 52 27.04 4.90 31.29
CA TYR A 52 27.32 4.40 29.94
C TYR A 52 27.03 5.53 28.95
N ASN A 53 27.85 5.65 27.91
CA ASN A 53 27.61 6.56 26.81
C ASN A 53 28.10 5.89 25.54
N GLY A 54 27.23 5.72 24.56
CA GLY A 54 27.54 5.08 23.30
C GLY A 54 26.57 5.49 22.21
N PHE A 55 26.94 5.15 20.99
CA PHE A 55 26.03 5.25 19.85
C PHE A 55 26.12 3.99 19.01
N GLU A 56 25.06 3.74 18.26
CA GLU A 56 24.92 2.65 17.32
C GLU A 56 24.32 3.21 16.03
N ILE A 57 24.80 2.71 14.88
CA ILE A 57 24.21 3.05 13.59
C ILE A 57 23.35 1.88 13.12
N VAL A 58 22.08 2.14 12.95
CA VAL A 58 21.07 1.18 12.53
C VAL A 58 20.64 1.52 11.11
N ALA A 59 20.81 0.58 10.19
CA ALA A 59 20.37 0.72 8.79
C ALA A 59 19.06 -0.03 8.51
N SER A 60 18.64 -0.91 9.41
CA SER A 60 17.42 -1.71 9.28
C SER A 60 16.30 -1.14 10.13
N GLU A 61 15.08 -1.12 9.60
CA GLU A 61 13.94 -0.37 10.17
C GLU A 61 12.74 -1.28 10.46
N SER A 62 12.97 -2.60 10.56
CA SER A 62 11.91 -3.56 10.89
C SER A 62 11.38 -3.31 12.31
N ILE A 63 10.16 -3.80 12.60
CA ILE A 63 9.62 -3.70 13.97
C ILE A 63 10.54 -4.42 14.95
N ALA A 64 11.17 -5.52 14.52
CA ALA A 64 12.13 -6.27 15.32
C ALA A 64 13.37 -5.44 15.67
N ASP A 65 13.98 -4.77 14.69
CA ASP A 65 15.20 -3.97 14.90
C ASP A 65 14.93 -2.76 15.79
N LYS A 66 13.81 -2.07 15.57
CA LYS A 66 13.41 -0.94 16.42
C LYS A 66 13.11 -1.38 17.85
N SER A 67 12.44 -2.53 18.00
CA SER A 67 12.18 -3.13 19.31
C SER A 67 13.49 -3.47 20.02
N ALA A 68 14.47 -4.03 19.30
CA ALA A 68 15.79 -4.35 19.84
C ALA A 68 16.55 -3.08 20.29
N ALA A 69 16.56 -2.02 19.45
CA ALA A 69 17.23 -0.75 19.77
C ALA A 69 16.69 -0.07 21.05
N LEU A 70 15.43 -0.32 21.39
CA LEU A 70 14.74 0.18 22.58
C LEU A 70 14.60 -0.86 23.71
N ASN A 71 15.24 -2.03 23.58
CA ASN A 71 15.15 -3.13 24.54
C ASN A 71 13.69 -3.57 24.85
N VAL A 72 12.81 -3.55 23.86
CA VAL A 72 11.41 -3.96 23.98
C VAL A 72 11.31 -5.49 23.93
N ASN A 73 10.93 -6.10 25.05
CA ASN A 73 10.72 -7.54 25.13
C ASN A 73 9.45 -8.00 24.36
N ALA A 74 9.30 -9.31 24.14
CA ALA A 74 8.19 -9.85 23.36
C ALA A 74 6.80 -9.49 23.91
N SER A 75 6.64 -9.50 25.25
CA SER A 75 5.35 -9.19 25.87
C SER A 75 4.97 -7.73 25.65
N LEU A 76 5.89 -6.80 25.92
CA LEU A 76 5.68 -5.37 25.69
C LEU A 76 5.53 -5.04 24.20
N LYS A 77 6.26 -5.74 23.32
CA LYS A 77 6.13 -5.60 21.87
C LYS A 77 4.71 -5.90 21.40
N ALA A 78 4.10 -6.96 21.93
CA ALA A 78 2.72 -7.32 21.62
C ALA A 78 1.74 -6.20 21.99
N SER A 79 1.93 -5.61 23.16
CA SER A 79 1.11 -4.51 23.67
C SER A 79 1.31 -3.22 22.88
N PHE A 80 2.56 -2.95 22.47
CA PHE A 80 2.89 -1.79 21.66
C PHE A 80 2.16 -1.85 20.31
N PHE A 81 2.32 -2.94 19.56
CA PHE A 81 1.71 -2.99 18.23
C PHE A 81 0.19 -3.20 18.27
N SER A 82 -0.39 -3.64 19.39
CA SER A 82 -1.84 -3.66 19.59
C SER A 82 -2.41 -2.30 20.01
N GLY A 83 -1.56 -1.29 20.27
CA GLY A 83 -2.01 0.03 20.72
C GLY A 83 -2.36 0.12 22.21
N LEU A 84 -1.93 -0.84 23.04
CA LEU A 84 -2.11 -0.79 24.50
C LEU A 84 -1.09 0.13 25.19
N VAL A 85 0.03 0.41 24.52
CA VAL A 85 1.13 1.21 25.06
C VAL A 85 1.31 2.47 24.23
N GLU A 86 1.08 3.62 24.86
CA GLU A 86 1.49 4.91 24.32
C GLU A 86 2.97 5.16 24.62
N VAL A 87 3.71 5.66 23.63
CA VAL A 87 5.16 5.89 23.71
C VAL A 87 5.48 7.38 23.69
N GLY A 88 6.47 7.78 24.48
CA GLY A 88 6.94 9.16 24.60
C GLY A 88 8.42 9.30 24.23
N GLY A 89 8.88 10.55 24.14
CA GLY A 89 10.30 10.87 23.94
C GLY A 89 10.93 10.13 22.75
N SER A 90 12.08 9.52 22.99
CA SER A 90 12.84 8.72 22.01
C SER A 90 12.06 7.53 21.47
N ALA A 91 11.17 6.93 22.26
CA ALA A 91 10.40 5.75 21.86
C ALA A 91 9.34 6.03 20.78
N LYS A 92 9.07 7.31 20.45
CA LYS A 92 8.29 7.68 19.26
C LYS A 92 8.91 7.15 17.95
N TYR A 93 10.20 6.84 17.95
CA TYR A 93 10.88 6.13 16.86
C TYR A 93 10.16 4.82 16.44
N LEU A 94 9.53 4.10 17.39
CA LEU A 94 8.78 2.88 17.08
C LEU A 94 7.63 3.13 16.09
N ASN A 95 7.03 4.33 16.14
CA ASN A 95 5.93 4.73 15.26
C ASN A 95 6.41 5.31 13.92
N ASP A 96 7.72 5.56 13.75
CA ASP A 96 8.25 6.27 12.59
C ASP A 96 8.56 5.34 11.42
N THR A 97 7.58 5.06 10.56
CA THR A 97 7.77 4.15 9.42
C THR A 97 8.18 4.90 8.15
N LYS A 98 8.89 4.20 7.26
CA LYS A 98 9.11 4.67 5.89
C LYS A 98 7.76 4.84 5.18
N THR A 99 7.67 5.84 4.32
CA THR A 99 6.46 6.10 3.52
C THR A 99 6.56 5.55 2.10
N SER A 100 7.75 5.19 1.64
CA SER A 100 8.08 4.76 0.28
C SER A 100 9.20 3.73 0.29
N ARG A 101 9.20 2.79 -0.66
CA ARG A 101 10.34 1.86 -0.86
C ARG A 101 11.55 2.56 -1.47
N ASN A 102 11.31 3.66 -2.17
CA ASN A 102 12.35 4.46 -2.82
C ASN A 102 13.04 5.42 -1.83
N GLN A 103 12.84 5.25 -0.52
CA GLN A 103 13.48 6.05 0.51
C GLN A 103 14.68 5.31 1.09
N ALA A 104 15.87 5.86 0.88
CA ALA A 104 17.06 5.50 1.64
C ALA A 104 16.96 6.10 3.04
N ARG A 105 17.10 5.24 4.06
CA ARG A 105 17.07 5.63 5.47
C ARG A 105 18.27 5.06 6.21
N VAL A 106 18.89 5.87 7.05
CA VAL A 106 19.87 5.42 8.07
C VAL A 106 19.54 6.13 9.38
N THR A 107 19.54 5.39 10.47
CA THR A 107 19.22 5.91 11.80
C THR A 107 20.44 5.85 12.71
N LEU A 108 20.81 6.98 13.30
CA LEU A 108 21.79 7.04 14.39
C LEU A 108 21.06 6.95 15.73
N ASN A 109 21.39 5.93 16.52
CA ASN A 109 20.90 5.71 17.87
C ASN A 109 21.96 6.16 18.88
N TYR A 110 21.71 7.25 19.60
CA TYR A 110 22.51 7.68 20.74
C TYR A 110 21.91 7.15 22.04
N LYS A 111 22.72 6.55 22.91
CA LYS A 111 22.27 5.99 24.19
C LYS A 111 23.23 6.35 25.32
N ALA A 112 22.70 6.95 26.37
CA ALA A 112 23.44 7.22 27.61
C ALA A 112 22.65 6.74 28.83
N THR A 113 23.34 6.13 29.80
CA THR A 113 22.77 5.78 31.11
C THR A 113 23.56 6.47 32.21
N THR A 114 22.91 6.81 33.31
CA THR A 114 23.49 7.61 34.39
C THR A 114 23.52 6.83 35.70
N LYS A 115 22.36 6.39 36.17
CA LYS A 115 22.21 5.83 37.52
C LYS A 115 21.09 4.82 37.61
N VAL A 116 21.17 3.96 38.62
CA VAL A 116 20.07 3.11 39.06
C VAL A 116 19.58 3.63 40.41
N GLN A 117 18.27 3.81 40.51
CA GLN A 117 17.60 4.01 41.79
C GLN A 117 16.79 2.76 42.12
N GLU A 118 16.88 2.27 43.36
CA GLU A 118 16.25 1.02 43.79
C GLU A 118 15.69 1.14 45.23
N LEU A 119 14.60 0.44 45.50
CA LEU A 119 14.02 0.34 46.83
C LEU A 119 14.81 -0.66 47.69
N SER A 120 15.14 -0.28 48.92
CA SER A 120 15.78 -1.20 49.87
C SER A 120 14.84 -2.34 50.30
N MET A 121 15.41 -3.51 50.60
CA MET A 121 14.66 -4.70 51.07
C MET A 121 13.83 -4.43 52.33
N ASN A 122 14.24 -3.48 53.17
CA ASN A 122 13.52 -3.09 54.38
C ASN A 122 12.08 -2.66 54.08
N HIS A 123 11.77 -2.17 52.88
CA HIS A 123 10.40 -1.76 52.50
C HIS A 123 9.59 -2.87 51.85
N LEU A 124 10.25 -3.89 51.29
CA LEU A 124 9.58 -4.96 50.57
C LEU A 124 9.00 -6.05 51.49
N ALA A 125 9.29 -6.00 52.80
CA ALA A 125 8.68 -6.89 53.77
C ALA A 125 7.17 -6.61 53.90
N SER A 126 6.35 -7.66 53.91
CA SER A 126 4.88 -7.56 53.97
C SER A 126 4.39 -6.75 55.19
N ASP A 127 5.11 -6.77 56.30
CA ASP A 127 4.77 -6.04 57.53
C ASP A 127 4.83 -4.50 57.37
N ASN A 128 5.46 -3.99 56.30
CA ASN A 128 5.65 -2.56 56.06
C ASN A 128 4.67 -1.97 55.03
N VAL A 129 3.73 -2.77 54.50
CA VAL A 129 2.70 -2.29 53.56
C VAL A 129 1.64 -1.47 54.30
N LYS A 130 1.48 -0.20 53.90
CA LYS A 130 0.53 0.74 54.54
C LYS A 130 -0.88 0.68 53.94
N TYR A 131 -0.98 0.33 52.65
CA TYR A 131 -2.22 0.34 51.89
C TYR A 131 -2.57 -1.06 51.34
N PRO A 132 -2.89 -2.05 52.20
CA PRO A 132 -3.11 -3.43 51.77
C PRO A 132 -4.35 -3.60 50.87
N TYR A 133 -5.34 -2.71 50.96
CA TYR A 133 -6.56 -2.75 50.12
C TYR A 133 -6.26 -2.72 48.60
N VAL A 134 -5.06 -2.28 48.20
CA VAL A 134 -4.61 -2.30 46.81
C VAL A 134 -4.64 -3.72 46.24
N PHE A 135 -4.31 -4.73 47.05
CA PHE A 135 -4.30 -6.14 46.64
C PHE A 135 -5.72 -6.60 46.29
N ASP A 136 -6.70 -6.31 47.15
CA ASP A 136 -8.09 -6.73 46.99
C ASP A 136 -8.78 -6.12 45.77
N LYS A 137 -8.39 -4.88 45.39
CA LYS A 137 -8.98 -4.21 44.21
C LYS A 137 -8.47 -4.77 42.88
N GLY A 138 -7.40 -5.56 42.89
CA GLY A 138 -6.85 -6.19 41.69
C GLY A 138 -6.44 -5.21 40.58
N LEU A 139 -6.07 -3.97 40.94
CA LEU A 139 -5.78 -2.87 40.00
C LEU A 139 -4.42 -2.99 39.33
N ALA A 140 -3.48 -3.68 39.98
CA ALA A 140 -2.12 -3.86 39.50
C ALA A 140 -1.65 -5.28 39.80
N THR A 141 -0.63 -5.72 39.08
CA THR A 141 -0.01 -7.03 39.27
C THR A 141 1.41 -6.92 39.80
N HIS A 142 2.06 -5.77 39.60
CA HIS A 142 3.45 -5.52 39.99
C HIS A 142 3.62 -4.13 40.62
N VAL A 143 4.75 -3.96 41.32
CA VAL A 143 5.24 -2.67 41.83
C VAL A 143 6.65 -2.40 41.30
N VAL A 144 6.94 -1.15 41.00
CA VAL A 144 8.26 -0.70 40.53
C VAL A 144 9.24 -0.67 41.69
N THR A 145 10.30 -1.48 41.61
CA THR A 145 11.32 -1.59 42.67
C THR A 145 12.67 -1.02 42.29
N ALA A 146 13.01 -0.96 40.99
CA ALA A 146 14.21 -0.27 40.53
C ALA A 146 13.99 0.39 39.15
N ILE A 147 14.73 1.46 38.89
CA ILE A 147 14.72 2.19 37.63
C ILE A 147 16.15 2.54 37.23
N LEU A 148 16.52 2.22 35.99
CA LEU A 148 17.71 2.74 35.32
C LEU A 148 17.33 4.04 34.62
N TYR A 149 18.02 5.11 34.98
CA TYR A 149 17.87 6.41 34.37
C TYR A 149 18.94 6.63 33.29
N GLY A 150 18.56 7.36 32.26
CA GLY A 150 19.42 7.74 31.15
C GLY A 150 18.66 8.59 30.14
N ALA A 151 19.15 8.64 28.92
CA ALA A 151 18.47 9.27 27.80
C ALA A 151 18.88 8.58 26.50
N GLN A 152 17.95 8.54 25.55
CA GLN A 152 18.17 8.00 24.22
C GLN A 152 17.74 9.02 23.17
N ALA A 153 18.33 8.96 21.99
CA ALA A 153 17.93 9.78 20.84
C ALA A 153 18.15 9.04 19.53
N PHE A 154 17.22 9.23 18.61
CA PHE A 154 17.24 8.69 17.25
C PHE A 154 17.28 9.85 16.26
N PHE A 155 18.33 9.90 15.45
CA PHE A 155 18.43 10.78 14.29
C PHE A 155 18.16 9.95 13.05
N ILE A 156 16.99 10.16 12.45
CA ILE A 156 16.54 9.45 11.25
C ILE A 156 16.91 10.31 10.05
N PHE A 157 17.78 9.80 9.20
CA PHE A 157 18.17 10.48 7.97
C PHE A 157 17.47 9.86 6.78
N ASP A 158 16.69 10.67 6.06
CA ASP A 158 15.88 10.24 4.93
C ASP A 158 16.25 10.98 3.66
N ARG A 159 16.30 10.22 2.56
CA ARG A 159 16.49 10.75 1.21
C ARG A 159 15.74 9.89 0.20
N ASP A 160 15.06 10.55 -0.74
CA ASP A 160 14.46 9.89 -1.89
C ASP A 160 15.53 9.44 -2.90
N VAL A 161 15.33 8.26 -3.46
CA VAL A 161 16.22 7.58 -4.41
C VAL A 161 15.53 7.49 -5.76
N SER A 162 16.21 7.90 -6.82
CA SER A 162 15.71 7.79 -8.19
C SER A 162 15.93 6.39 -8.79
N GLU A 163 15.26 6.09 -9.92
CA GLU A 163 15.36 4.78 -10.60
C GLU A 163 16.81 4.44 -11.04
N ASP A 164 17.68 5.43 -11.23
CA ASP A 164 19.08 5.30 -11.65
C ASP A 164 20.09 5.22 -10.48
N GLU A 165 19.62 5.40 -9.24
CA GLU A 165 20.45 5.42 -8.04
C GLU A 165 20.37 4.09 -7.27
N ASN A 166 21.46 3.70 -6.62
CA ASN A 166 21.51 2.48 -5.81
C ASN A 166 21.27 2.79 -4.31
N HIS A 167 20.24 2.17 -3.74
CA HIS A 167 19.89 2.30 -2.33
C HIS A 167 21.03 1.94 -1.37
N GLN A 168 21.73 0.83 -1.64
CA GLN A 168 22.79 0.32 -0.78
C GLN A 168 24.00 1.24 -0.78
N ASP A 169 24.38 1.77 -1.94
CA ASP A 169 25.49 2.72 -2.06
C ASP A 169 25.18 4.01 -1.29
N ILE A 170 23.95 4.53 -1.42
CA ILE A 170 23.49 5.73 -0.70
C ILE A 170 23.49 5.51 0.82
N GLN A 171 22.96 4.38 1.29
CA GLN A 171 22.95 4.05 2.71
C GLN A 171 24.38 3.81 3.25
N GLY A 172 25.24 3.16 2.46
CA GLY A 172 26.64 2.91 2.80
C GLY A 172 27.44 4.21 2.94
N ASP A 173 27.27 5.13 1.98
CA ASP A 173 27.89 6.45 2.02
C ASP A 173 27.44 7.23 3.26
N LEU A 174 26.15 7.26 3.55
CA LEU A 174 25.65 7.96 4.73
C LEU A 174 26.14 7.32 6.03
N LYS A 175 26.21 5.99 6.11
CA LYS A 175 26.74 5.29 7.29
C LYS A 175 28.18 5.73 7.60
N VAL A 176 29.04 5.80 6.59
CA VAL A 176 30.42 6.30 6.74
C VAL A 176 30.44 7.76 7.20
N MET A 177 29.50 8.57 6.75
CA MET A 177 29.38 9.96 7.19
C MET A 177 28.91 10.09 8.64
N ILE A 178 27.99 9.22 9.09
CA ILE A 178 27.52 9.18 10.48
C ILE A 178 28.64 8.70 11.42
N ASP A 179 29.45 7.71 11.02
CA ASP A 179 30.62 7.26 11.79
C ASP A 179 31.62 8.41 12.07
N LYS A 180 31.65 9.44 11.22
CA LYS A 180 32.51 10.62 11.40
C LYS A 180 31.96 11.65 12.39
N PHE A 181 30.71 11.55 12.87
CA PHE A 181 30.08 12.54 13.77
C PHE A 181 30.97 12.99 14.95
N PRO A 182 31.63 12.07 15.68
CA PRO A 182 32.49 12.46 16.81
C PRO A 182 33.74 13.24 16.39
N SER A 183 34.17 13.10 15.14
CA SER A 183 35.43 13.66 14.62
C SER A 183 35.24 14.97 13.85
N ILE A 184 34.01 15.30 13.45
CA ILE A 184 33.73 16.53 12.70
C ILE A 184 33.91 17.74 13.63
N LYS A 185 34.81 18.64 13.24
CA LYS A 185 35.03 19.90 13.98
C LYS A 185 34.03 20.95 13.51
N ILE A 186 33.46 21.68 14.46
CA ILE A 186 32.65 22.88 14.18
C ILE A 186 33.62 24.07 14.09
N GLU A 187 33.61 24.77 12.96
CA GLU A 187 34.37 26.00 12.73
C GLU A 187 33.56 27.25 13.18
N GLY A 188 34.10 28.44 12.95
CA GLY A 188 33.41 29.71 13.21
C GLY A 188 32.02 29.76 12.57
N GLU A 189 31.09 30.50 13.21
CA GLU A 189 29.68 30.62 12.82
C GLU A 189 28.87 29.31 12.82
N GLY A 190 29.41 28.23 13.38
CA GLY A 190 28.71 26.94 13.45
C GLY A 190 28.74 26.17 12.14
N SER A 191 29.67 26.47 11.24
CA SER A 191 29.90 25.69 10.02
C SER A 191 30.66 24.38 10.34
N LEU A 192 30.40 23.29 9.61
CA LEU A 192 31.12 22.03 9.80
C LEU A 192 32.36 21.96 8.91
N LYS A 193 33.50 21.58 9.49
CA LYS A 193 34.72 21.27 8.75
C LYS A 193 34.59 19.95 8.01
N MET A 194 34.18 20.00 6.74
CA MET A 194 33.97 18.83 5.89
C MET A 194 34.54 19.06 4.50
N GLU A 195 35.07 18.01 3.88
CA GLU A 195 35.49 18.05 2.48
C GLU A 195 34.28 18.25 1.55
N GLU A 196 34.48 18.93 0.42
CA GLU A 196 33.40 19.23 -0.52
C GLU A 196 32.70 17.97 -1.07
N LYS A 197 33.46 16.88 -1.25
CA LYS A 197 32.93 15.58 -1.67
C LYS A 197 32.00 14.97 -0.62
N ASP A 198 32.29 15.18 0.66
CA ASP A 198 31.54 14.64 1.79
C ASP A 198 30.26 15.45 2.02
N LYS A 199 30.29 16.77 1.81
CA LYS A 199 29.09 17.63 1.85
C LYS A 199 28.04 17.19 0.83
N LYS A 200 28.46 17.01 -0.43
CA LYS A 200 27.56 16.56 -1.51
C LYS A 200 26.86 15.23 -1.21
N LYS A 201 27.45 14.35 -0.41
CA LYS A 201 26.84 13.06 -0.02
C LYS A 201 25.69 13.24 0.98
N VAL A 202 25.74 14.28 1.81
CA VAL A 202 24.79 14.49 2.91
C VAL A 202 23.76 15.58 2.62
N ASP A 203 24.02 16.47 1.66
CA ASP A 203 23.15 17.62 1.33
C ASP A 203 21.72 17.23 0.93
N LYS A 204 21.53 16.03 0.37
CA LYS A 204 20.20 15.52 -0.03
C LYS A 204 19.42 14.84 1.09
N PHE A 205 20.02 14.66 2.27
CA PHE A 205 19.36 14.00 3.40
C PHE A 205 18.65 15.02 4.29
N SER A 206 17.40 14.74 4.57
CA SER A 206 16.66 15.35 5.68
C SER A 206 16.98 14.62 6.99
N CYS A 207 16.81 15.30 8.12
CA CYS A 207 16.90 14.71 9.44
C CYS A 207 15.55 14.83 10.17
N LYS A 208 15.16 13.78 10.87
CA LYS A 208 14.07 13.81 11.85
C LYS A 208 14.60 13.29 13.19
N PHE A 209 14.23 13.96 14.27
CA PHE A 209 14.72 13.66 15.61
C PHE A 209 13.62 13.15 16.53
N HIS A 210 13.88 12.03 17.20
CA HIS A 210 13.09 11.54 18.34
C HIS A 210 14.04 11.30 19.51
N GLY A 211 13.93 12.08 20.59
CA GLY A 211 14.85 11.95 21.71
C GLY A 211 14.24 12.36 23.04
N ASP A 212 14.93 11.97 24.12
CA ASP A 212 14.55 12.30 25.50
C ASP A 212 15.15 13.63 25.99
N PHE A 213 15.63 14.46 25.06
CA PHE A 213 16.32 15.72 25.33
C PHE A 213 15.41 16.91 25.01
N SER A 214 15.40 17.92 25.88
CA SER A 214 14.77 19.21 25.59
C SER A 214 15.68 20.05 24.71
N LEU A 215 15.35 20.13 23.41
CA LEU A 215 16.03 20.98 22.44
C LEU A 215 15.21 22.25 22.21
N GLU A 216 15.89 23.36 21.92
CA GLU A 216 15.23 24.60 21.46
C GLU A 216 14.59 24.38 20.07
N GLU A 217 15.35 23.76 19.17
CA GLU A 217 14.92 23.38 17.84
C GLU A 217 15.40 21.96 17.50
N ASN A 218 14.55 21.19 16.81
CA ASN A 218 14.91 19.86 16.35
C ASN A 218 15.74 19.94 15.06
N PRO A 219 16.78 19.09 14.90
CA PRO A 219 17.60 19.10 13.70
C PRO A 219 16.79 18.61 12.49
N VAL A 220 16.84 19.37 11.40
CA VAL A 220 16.21 19.02 10.11
C VAL A 220 17.24 18.71 9.02
N SER A 221 18.51 18.98 9.28
CA SER A 221 19.63 18.75 8.35
C SER A 221 20.74 17.90 8.98
N PHE A 222 21.60 17.32 8.14
CA PHE A 222 22.81 16.63 8.60
C PHE A 222 23.70 17.54 9.45
N SER A 223 23.85 18.81 9.06
CA SER A 223 24.72 19.75 9.77
C SER A 223 24.21 20.06 11.17
N GLU A 224 22.90 20.24 11.33
CA GLU A 224 22.28 20.45 12.65
C GLU A 224 22.35 19.19 13.50
N ALA A 225 22.17 18.01 12.90
CA ALA A 225 22.25 16.75 13.62
C ALA A 225 23.62 16.54 14.27
N VAL A 226 24.73 16.90 13.60
CA VAL A 226 26.08 16.85 14.18
C VAL A 226 26.21 17.78 15.39
N LYS A 227 25.67 19.01 15.30
CA LYS A 227 25.70 19.97 16.42
C LYS A 227 24.93 19.45 17.62
N VAL A 228 23.70 18.97 17.38
CA VAL A 228 22.84 18.40 18.43
C VAL A 228 23.54 17.20 19.06
N TYR A 229 24.04 16.26 18.25
CA TYR A 229 24.80 15.10 18.72
C TYR A 229 25.94 15.48 19.67
N GLN A 230 26.77 16.46 19.30
CA GLN A 230 27.90 16.91 20.13
C GLN A 230 27.45 17.60 21.43
N SER A 231 26.21 18.12 21.48
CA SER A 231 25.63 18.75 22.66
C SER A 231 24.95 17.76 23.62
N LEU A 232 24.53 16.57 23.15
CA LEU A 232 23.74 15.61 23.94
C LEU A 232 24.36 15.25 25.30
N PRO A 233 25.68 14.98 25.41
CA PRO A 233 26.28 14.66 26.71
C PRO A 233 26.16 15.79 27.73
N ARG A 234 26.16 17.05 27.27
CA ARG A 234 25.99 18.23 28.14
C ARG A 234 24.53 18.44 28.53
N LEU A 235 23.61 18.18 27.59
CA LEU A 235 22.16 18.30 27.82
C LEU A 235 21.63 17.30 28.84
N LEU A 236 22.32 16.16 29.05
CA LEU A 236 21.95 15.19 30.09
C LEU A 236 22.15 15.76 31.52
N GLY A 237 23.00 16.78 31.66
CA GLY A 237 23.40 17.36 32.94
C GLY A 237 24.60 16.64 33.57
N ALA A 238 25.36 17.35 34.41
CA ALA A 238 26.60 16.85 34.99
C ALA A 238 26.40 15.61 35.87
N ASN A 239 25.23 15.48 36.50
CA ASN A 239 24.85 14.34 37.33
C ASN A 239 23.64 13.57 36.77
N GLY A 240 23.29 13.81 35.50
CA GLY A 240 22.11 13.20 34.88
C GLY A 240 20.79 13.81 35.37
N GLU A 241 20.76 15.11 35.67
CA GLU A 241 19.59 15.83 36.17
C GLU A 241 18.41 15.77 35.19
N ASN A 242 18.69 15.66 33.89
CA ASN A 242 17.69 15.56 32.83
C ASN A 242 17.45 14.11 32.37
N ALA A 243 17.98 13.12 33.09
CA ALA A 243 17.80 11.72 32.74
C ALA A 243 16.36 11.26 33.01
N VAL A 244 15.81 10.48 32.08
CA VAL A 244 14.47 9.87 32.16
C VAL A 244 14.57 8.37 32.47
N PRO A 245 13.49 7.73 32.95
CA PRO A 245 13.44 6.28 33.07
C PRO A 245 13.68 5.59 31.73
N MET A 246 14.62 4.64 31.69
CA MET A 246 14.91 3.82 30.51
C MET A 246 14.46 2.36 30.70
N THR A 247 14.90 1.74 31.79
CA THR A 247 14.60 0.35 32.13
C THR A 247 14.01 0.29 33.54
N VAL A 248 12.99 -0.54 33.72
CA VAL A 248 12.23 -0.64 34.96
C VAL A 248 12.21 -2.09 35.42
N TRP A 249 12.50 -2.32 36.71
CA TRP A 249 12.32 -3.61 37.36
C TRP A 249 11.03 -3.62 38.17
N LEU A 250 10.26 -4.68 37.96
CA LEU A 250 8.91 -4.88 38.48
C LEU A 250 8.88 -6.11 39.38
N LEU A 251 8.50 -5.93 40.64
CA LEU A 251 8.28 -7.03 41.58
C LEU A 251 6.80 -7.46 41.55
N PRO A 252 6.48 -8.76 41.40
CA PRO A 252 5.11 -9.25 41.46
C PRO A 252 4.49 -9.00 42.84
N LEU A 253 3.29 -8.42 42.86
CA LEU A 253 2.54 -8.19 44.10
C LEU A 253 2.10 -9.49 44.77
N ALA A 254 1.93 -10.56 43.98
CA ALA A 254 1.55 -11.89 44.47
C ALA A 254 2.58 -12.50 45.43
N GLY A 255 3.83 -12.06 45.36
CA GLY A 255 4.87 -12.45 46.31
C GLY A 255 4.79 -11.71 47.65
N LEU A 256 4.04 -10.60 47.71
CA LEU A 256 3.82 -9.82 48.92
C LEU A 256 2.50 -10.20 49.62
N ASP A 257 1.45 -10.44 48.83
CA ASP A 257 0.13 -10.86 49.30
C ASP A 257 -0.54 -11.80 48.28
N SER A 258 -1.05 -12.94 48.75
CA SER A 258 -1.65 -13.96 47.89
C SER A 258 -2.92 -13.51 47.17
N ASN A 259 -3.63 -12.49 47.69
CA ASN A 259 -4.87 -11.94 47.12
C ASN A 259 -4.58 -10.98 45.96
N ALA A 260 -3.33 -10.56 45.76
CA ALA A 260 -2.97 -9.65 44.69
C ALA A 260 -3.29 -10.24 43.30
N ALA A 261 -3.73 -9.39 42.37
CA ALA A 261 -3.91 -9.79 40.99
C ALA A 261 -2.59 -10.29 40.37
N ARG A 262 -2.69 -11.28 39.47
CA ARG A 262 -1.54 -11.96 38.89
C ARG A 262 -1.50 -11.83 37.38
N LEU A 263 -0.29 -11.91 36.84
CA LEU A 263 -0.07 -12.24 35.44
C LEU A 263 -0.15 -13.77 35.30
N VAL A 264 -1.27 -14.27 34.78
CA VAL A 264 -1.59 -15.71 34.76
C VAL A 264 -0.91 -16.39 33.58
N ARG A 265 -0.90 -15.74 32.40
CA ARG A 265 -0.31 -16.29 31.18
C ARG A 265 0.57 -15.25 30.48
N GLN A 266 1.63 -15.71 29.85
CA GLN A 266 2.40 -14.94 28.87
C GLN A 266 1.96 -15.34 27.46
N ILE A 267 2.13 -14.42 26.51
CA ILE A 267 1.96 -14.75 25.09
C ILE A 267 3.27 -15.35 24.59
N SER A 268 3.17 -16.49 23.91
CA SER A 268 4.31 -17.17 23.31
C SER A 268 4.99 -16.26 22.29
N ILE A 269 6.33 -16.32 22.29
CA ILE A 269 7.17 -15.52 21.38
C ILE A 269 6.78 -15.79 19.91
N ARG A 270 6.40 -17.03 19.58
CA ARG A 270 5.93 -17.41 18.25
C ARG A 270 4.71 -16.59 17.80
N LEU A 271 3.67 -16.49 18.63
CA LEU A 271 2.48 -15.72 18.26
C LEU A 271 2.74 -14.21 18.21
N VAL A 272 3.66 -13.71 19.05
CA VAL A 272 4.12 -12.32 18.97
C VAL A 272 4.84 -12.06 17.64
N GLN A 273 5.71 -12.97 17.20
CA GLN A 273 6.41 -12.87 15.91
C GLN A 273 5.46 -12.98 14.72
N GLU A 274 4.48 -13.88 14.77
CA GLU A 274 3.47 -14.04 13.73
C GLU A 274 2.61 -12.76 13.60
N SER A 275 2.16 -12.20 14.73
CA SER A 275 1.43 -10.92 14.77
C SER A 275 2.29 -9.75 14.28
N GLN A 276 3.60 -9.77 14.56
CA GLN A 276 4.54 -8.77 14.03
C GLN A 276 4.62 -8.85 12.50
N SER A 277 4.85 -10.05 11.95
CA SER A 277 4.95 -10.27 10.50
C SER A 277 3.70 -9.77 9.78
N VAL A 278 2.54 -10.03 10.35
CA VAL A 278 1.24 -9.55 9.86
C VAL A 278 1.20 -8.02 9.72
N LEU A 279 1.71 -7.28 10.71
CA LEU A 279 1.71 -5.82 10.70
C LEU A 279 2.83 -5.25 9.81
N GLU A 280 3.95 -5.96 9.67
CA GLU A 280 5.00 -5.64 8.71
C GLU A 280 4.47 -5.76 7.28
N ASP A 281 3.71 -6.81 6.95
CA ASP A 281 3.06 -6.99 5.64
C ASP A 281 2.15 -5.80 5.29
N PHE A 282 1.33 -5.34 6.25
CA PHE A 282 0.47 -4.17 6.02
C PHE A 282 1.28 -2.89 5.80
N SER A 283 2.41 -2.73 6.48
CA SER A 283 3.28 -1.56 6.34
C SER A 283 3.96 -1.56 4.96
N GLU A 284 4.39 -2.72 4.48
CA GLU A 284 4.93 -2.91 3.13
C GLU A 284 3.87 -2.57 2.06
N LEU A 285 2.65 -3.10 2.19
CA LEU A 285 1.54 -2.78 1.29
C LEU A 285 1.25 -1.27 1.27
N GLU A 286 1.32 -0.60 2.43
CA GLU A 286 1.11 0.84 2.51
C GLU A 286 2.17 1.62 1.72
N MET A 287 3.45 1.26 1.88
CA MET A 287 4.55 1.87 1.12
C MET A 287 4.38 1.64 -0.39
N ARG A 288 4.04 0.43 -0.81
CA ARG A 288 3.79 0.10 -2.22
C ARG A 288 2.63 0.90 -2.79
N CYS A 289 1.54 1.06 -2.04
CA CYS A 289 0.42 1.91 -2.44
C CYS A 289 0.85 3.36 -2.60
N ASN A 290 1.65 3.90 -1.67
CA ASN A 290 2.16 5.27 -1.76
C ASN A 290 3.06 5.46 -2.98
N ASP A 291 3.97 4.52 -3.24
CA ASP A 291 4.84 4.53 -4.43
C ASP A 291 4.02 4.53 -5.73
N ALA A 292 3.00 3.67 -5.79
CA ALA A 292 2.14 3.56 -6.96
C ALA A 292 1.25 4.80 -7.15
N LEU A 293 0.76 5.43 -6.07
CA LEU A 293 -0.02 6.68 -6.13
C LEU A 293 0.84 7.89 -6.52
N ASN A 294 2.11 7.91 -6.11
CA ASN A 294 3.07 8.96 -6.46
C ASN A 294 3.67 8.78 -7.87
N ASN A 295 3.41 7.66 -8.53
CA ASN A 295 3.88 7.40 -9.88
C ASN A 295 3.27 8.37 -10.89
N THR A 296 4.12 9.00 -11.71
CA THR A 296 3.70 10.00 -12.71
C THR A 296 2.72 9.45 -13.74
N THR A 297 2.80 8.16 -14.08
CA THR A 297 1.85 7.50 -14.99
C THR A 297 0.52 7.30 -14.30
N ALA A 298 0.50 6.79 -13.06
CA ALA A 298 -0.74 6.62 -12.29
C ALA A 298 -1.50 7.95 -12.10
N GLN A 299 -0.77 9.06 -11.89
CA GLN A 299 -1.36 10.40 -11.82
C GLN A 299 -2.08 10.84 -13.11
N LYS A 300 -1.63 10.36 -14.28
CA LYS A 300 -2.29 10.60 -15.57
C LYS A 300 -3.54 9.73 -15.77
N PHE A 301 -3.66 8.64 -15.03
CA PHE A 301 -4.79 7.69 -15.11
C PHE A 301 -5.51 7.59 -13.77
N PRO A 302 -6.37 8.57 -13.42
CA PRO A 302 -6.94 8.72 -12.07
C PRO A 302 -7.75 7.51 -11.59
N GLN A 303 -8.23 6.66 -12.50
CA GLN A 303 -9.02 5.47 -12.14
C GLN A 303 -8.18 4.40 -11.44
N ILE A 304 -6.93 4.23 -11.86
CA ILE A 304 -5.98 3.34 -11.17
C ILE A 304 -5.68 3.91 -9.79
N GLY A 305 -5.45 5.23 -9.71
CA GLY A 305 -5.23 5.92 -8.44
C GLY A 305 -6.39 5.73 -7.46
N LYS A 306 -7.65 5.81 -7.93
CA LYS A 306 -8.83 5.52 -7.10
C LYS A 306 -8.83 4.08 -6.58
N LYS A 307 -8.58 3.09 -7.44
CA LYS A 307 -8.53 1.66 -7.05
C LYS A 307 -7.46 1.42 -5.97
N ILE A 308 -6.25 1.95 -6.16
CA ILE A 308 -5.14 1.81 -5.20
C ILE A 308 -5.45 2.52 -3.88
N LYS A 309 -6.07 3.71 -3.94
CA LYS A 309 -6.49 4.44 -2.74
C LYS A 309 -7.53 3.64 -1.93
N THR A 310 -8.56 3.10 -2.60
CA THR A 310 -9.58 2.25 -1.97
C THR A 310 -8.94 1.02 -1.32
N PHE A 311 -8.02 0.35 -2.02
CA PHE A 311 -7.28 -0.80 -1.47
C PHE A 311 -6.48 -0.41 -0.21
N LYS A 312 -5.76 0.72 -0.25
CA LYS A 312 -5.00 1.24 0.89
C LYS A 312 -5.91 1.50 2.10
N GLU A 313 -7.07 2.10 1.89
CA GLU A 313 -8.06 2.37 2.94
C GLU A 313 -8.58 1.06 3.57
N MET A 314 -8.93 0.06 2.76
CA MET A 314 -9.38 -1.26 3.24
C MET A 314 -8.28 -2.01 4.02
N CYS A 315 -7.02 -1.94 3.56
CA CYS A 315 -5.89 -2.51 4.30
C CYS A 315 -5.70 -1.83 5.66
N SER A 316 -5.90 -0.50 5.70
CA SER A 316 -5.80 0.29 6.94
C SER A 316 -6.91 -0.08 7.92
N GLU A 317 -8.14 -0.26 7.45
CA GLU A 317 -9.28 -0.72 8.26
C GLU A 317 -9.02 -2.11 8.84
N SER A 318 -8.62 -3.08 8.01
CA SER A 318 -8.28 -4.44 8.47
C SER A 318 -7.13 -4.47 9.47
N ARG A 319 -6.11 -3.62 9.28
CA ARG A 319 -5.02 -3.46 10.24
C ARG A 319 -5.55 -2.97 11.59
N GLN A 320 -6.40 -1.95 11.59
CA GLN A 320 -6.98 -1.39 12.82
C GLN A 320 -7.86 -2.40 13.55
N ASP A 321 -8.70 -3.15 12.83
CA ASP A 321 -9.55 -4.21 13.40
C ASP A 321 -8.73 -5.29 14.12
N LEU A 322 -7.61 -5.70 13.49
CA LEU A 322 -6.69 -6.63 14.11
C LEU A 322 -6.08 -6.03 15.37
N GLN A 323 -5.56 -4.80 15.32
CA GLN A 323 -4.95 -4.14 16.47
C GLN A 323 -5.95 -4.01 17.64
N GLN A 324 -7.19 -3.60 17.37
CA GLN A 324 -8.25 -3.51 18.37
C GLN A 324 -8.60 -4.88 18.96
N THR A 325 -8.68 -5.91 18.12
CA THR A 325 -8.92 -7.29 18.57
C THR A 325 -7.80 -7.74 19.51
N LEU A 326 -6.55 -7.51 19.14
CA LEU A 326 -5.39 -7.81 19.97
C LEU A 326 -5.42 -7.03 21.29
N ALA A 327 -5.73 -5.74 21.25
CA ALA A 327 -5.84 -4.89 22.45
C ALA A 327 -6.89 -5.42 23.45
N LYS A 328 -7.98 -6.01 22.94
CA LYS A 328 -9.03 -6.62 23.77
C LYS A 328 -8.61 -7.99 24.31
N LYS A 329 -7.97 -8.82 23.49
CA LYS A 329 -7.67 -10.23 23.82
C LYS A 329 -6.42 -10.39 24.68
N LEU A 330 -5.38 -9.58 24.45
CA LEU A 330 -4.13 -9.69 25.21
C LEU A 330 -4.32 -9.57 26.73
N PRO A 331 -5.07 -8.57 27.27
CA PRO A 331 -5.31 -8.50 28.71
C PRO A 331 -6.14 -9.66 29.26
N SER A 332 -7.10 -10.15 28.48
CA SER A 332 -7.96 -11.28 28.86
C SER A 332 -7.14 -12.58 29.00
N ILE A 333 -6.27 -12.86 28.03
CA ILE A 333 -5.36 -14.02 28.07
C ILE A 333 -4.40 -13.89 29.26
N ARG A 334 -3.72 -12.75 29.38
CA ARG A 334 -2.76 -12.48 30.46
C ARG A 334 -3.39 -12.53 31.85
N GLY A 335 -4.65 -12.11 31.96
CA GLY A 335 -5.42 -12.10 33.20
C GLY A 335 -6.06 -13.44 33.57
N GLY A 336 -5.96 -14.46 32.71
CA GLY A 336 -6.50 -15.78 32.99
C GLY A 336 -7.87 -16.07 32.37
N GLY A 337 -8.56 -15.07 31.82
CA GLY A 337 -9.94 -15.16 31.34
C GLY A 337 -10.11 -15.88 30.01
N GLU A 338 -9.08 -15.89 29.17
CA GLU A 338 -9.05 -16.62 27.90
C GLU A 338 -7.76 -17.44 27.77
N GLU A 339 -7.83 -18.49 26.96
CA GLU A 339 -6.65 -19.28 26.57
C GLU A 339 -5.93 -18.65 25.38
N GLU A 340 -4.63 -18.90 25.28
CA GLU A 340 -3.79 -18.38 24.19
C GLU A 340 -4.26 -18.85 22.79
N ALA A 341 -4.96 -19.99 22.72
CA ALA A 341 -5.54 -20.53 21.49
C ALA A 341 -6.42 -19.52 20.73
N VAL A 342 -7.10 -18.61 21.44
CA VAL A 342 -7.92 -17.56 20.83
C VAL A 342 -7.09 -16.67 19.88
N LEU A 343 -5.84 -16.36 20.25
CA LEU A 343 -4.95 -15.58 19.38
C LEU A 343 -4.52 -16.38 18.14
N THR A 344 -4.32 -17.69 18.29
CA THR A 344 -4.03 -18.58 17.16
C THR A 344 -5.20 -18.60 16.17
N ASP A 345 -6.44 -18.63 16.66
CA ASP A 345 -7.63 -18.65 15.81
C ASP A 345 -7.84 -17.32 15.07
N ILE A 346 -7.55 -16.19 15.71
CA ILE A 346 -7.57 -14.85 15.07
C ILE A 346 -6.59 -14.81 13.89
N LEU A 347 -5.36 -15.26 14.11
CA LEU A 347 -4.34 -15.28 13.06
C LEU A 347 -4.73 -16.25 11.94
N LYS A 348 -5.21 -17.46 12.26
CA LYS A 348 -5.72 -18.41 11.24
C LYS A 348 -6.87 -17.83 10.41
N LYS A 349 -7.83 -17.15 11.05
CA LYS A 349 -8.94 -16.49 10.36
C LYS A 349 -8.44 -15.44 9.35
N ARG A 350 -7.40 -14.69 9.69
CA ARG A 350 -6.75 -13.77 8.75
C ARG A 350 -6.12 -14.53 7.58
N HIS A 351 -5.34 -15.58 7.85
CA HIS A 351 -4.67 -16.37 6.81
C HIS A 351 -5.64 -17.00 5.80
N SER A 352 -6.85 -17.40 6.24
CA SER A 352 -7.89 -17.91 5.35
C SER A 352 -8.74 -16.83 4.69
N SER A 353 -8.70 -15.58 5.18
CA SER A 353 -9.49 -14.47 4.65
C SER A 353 -8.97 -13.94 3.30
N PRO A 354 -9.77 -13.12 2.59
CA PRO A 354 -9.31 -12.33 1.47
C PRO A 354 -8.13 -11.40 1.80
N PHE A 355 -7.95 -11.01 3.07
CA PHE A 355 -6.86 -10.16 3.58
C PHE A 355 -5.58 -10.94 3.93
N ASN A 356 -5.41 -12.16 3.43
CA ASN A 356 -4.13 -12.87 3.57
C ASN A 356 -3.03 -12.17 2.75
N SER A 357 -1.80 -12.24 3.26
CA SER A 357 -0.66 -11.51 2.70
C SER A 357 -0.37 -11.86 1.25
N LYS A 358 -0.59 -13.11 0.84
CA LYS A 358 -0.35 -13.56 -0.55
C LYS A 358 -1.27 -12.82 -1.52
N LYS A 359 -2.59 -12.89 -1.31
CA LYS A 359 -3.58 -12.25 -2.21
C LYS A 359 -3.45 -10.73 -2.25
N LEU A 360 -3.18 -10.10 -1.09
CA LEU A 360 -2.98 -8.65 -1.03
C LEU A 360 -1.76 -8.23 -1.87
N ASN A 361 -0.64 -8.94 -1.74
CA ASN A 361 0.57 -8.68 -2.53
C ASN A 361 0.36 -8.94 -4.02
N GLU A 362 -0.30 -10.04 -4.39
CA GLU A 362 -0.65 -10.36 -5.78
C GLU A 362 -1.46 -9.22 -6.42
N TRP A 363 -2.45 -8.67 -5.71
CA TRP A 363 -3.26 -7.58 -6.25
C TRP A 363 -2.46 -6.30 -6.48
N ILE A 364 -1.64 -5.87 -5.52
CA ILE A 364 -0.85 -4.64 -5.70
C ILE A 364 0.25 -4.84 -6.76
N GLU A 365 0.82 -6.05 -6.89
CA GLU A 365 1.73 -6.39 -7.99
C GLU A 365 1.03 -6.26 -9.35
N CYS A 366 -0.21 -6.73 -9.46
CA CYS A 366 -0.99 -6.57 -10.67
C CYS A 366 -1.16 -5.08 -11.03
N LYS A 367 -1.45 -4.21 -10.06
CA LYS A 367 -1.58 -2.77 -10.31
C LYS A 367 -0.25 -2.09 -10.65
N GLU A 368 0.86 -2.51 -10.05
CA GLU A 368 2.19 -2.04 -10.44
C GLU A 368 2.51 -2.43 -11.90
N ARG A 369 2.18 -3.66 -12.32
CA ARG A 369 2.33 -4.11 -13.71
C ARG A 369 1.43 -3.31 -14.67
N GLU A 370 0.17 -3.05 -14.30
CA GLU A 370 -0.77 -2.22 -15.07
C GLU A 370 -0.19 -0.82 -15.32
N ILE A 371 0.36 -0.18 -14.28
CA ILE A 371 1.04 1.12 -14.37
C ILE A 371 2.24 1.06 -15.32
N HIS A 372 3.05 0.00 -15.25
CA HIS A 372 4.21 -0.16 -16.13
C HIS A 372 3.81 -0.32 -17.60
N THR A 373 2.78 -1.12 -17.89
CA THR A 373 2.21 -1.29 -19.23
C THR A 373 1.72 0.04 -19.80
N LEU A 374 1.01 0.83 -19.01
CA LEU A 374 0.57 2.18 -19.42
C LEU A 374 1.75 3.14 -19.62
N LYS A 375 2.80 3.05 -18.80
CA LYS A 375 4.05 3.84 -19.00
C LYS A 375 4.66 3.49 -20.37
N SER A 376 4.70 2.21 -20.74
CA SER A 376 5.17 1.76 -22.04
C SER A 376 4.33 2.32 -23.20
N PHE A 377 3.00 2.21 -23.13
CA PHE A 377 2.12 2.73 -24.18
C PHE A 377 2.18 4.26 -24.31
N THR A 378 2.16 4.98 -23.20
CA THR A 378 2.29 6.45 -23.22
C THR A 378 3.66 6.91 -23.72
N ASN A 379 4.71 6.12 -23.52
CA ASN A 379 6.04 6.38 -24.09
C ASN A 379 6.12 6.14 -25.60
N ILE A 380 5.27 5.28 -26.16
CA ILE A 380 5.15 5.16 -27.63
C ILE A 380 4.37 6.39 -28.14
N MET A 381 3.30 6.77 -27.47
CA MET A 381 2.42 7.89 -27.84
C MET A 381 2.89 9.26 -27.30
N LYS A 382 4.21 9.55 -27.27
CA LYS A 382 4.73 10.78 -26.62
C LYS A 382 4.19 12.09 -27.17
N ASN A 383 3.77 12.11 -28.44
CA ASN A 383 3.22 13.28 -29.11
C ASN A 383 1.71 13.46 -28.86
N THR A 384 1.10 12.63 -28.01
CA THR A 384 -0.32 12.70 -27.69
C THR A 384 -0.58 13.48 -26.41
N LYS A 385 -1.67 14.25 -26.41
CA LYS A 385 -2.20 14.83 -25.18
C LYS A 385 -2.90 13.72 -24.39
N ILE A 386 -2.70 13.70 -23.08
CA ILE A 386 -3.46 12.83 -22.18
C ILE A 386 -4.46 13.70 -21.46
N VAL A 387 -5.71 13.27 -21.48
CA VAL A 387 -6.83 14.00 -20.90
C VAL A 387 -7.43 13.15 -19.79
N THR A 388 -7.78 13.75 -18.66
CA THR A 388 -8.07 13.02 -17.42
C THR A 388 -9.55 13.06 -17.00
N SER A 389 -10.38 13.90 -17.63
CA SER A 389 -11.79 14.07 -17.27
C SER A 389 -12.69 14.31 -18.49
N GLN A 390 -13.91 13.76 -18.47
CA GLN A 390 -14.82 13.81 -19.62
C GLN A 390 -15.10 15.26 -20.07
N ASN A 391 -15.12 16.19 -19.13
CA ASN A 391 -15.24 17.62 -19.43
C ASN A 391 -14.04 18.14 -20.23
N ASP A 392 -12.84 17.68 -19.91
CA ASP A 392 -11.66 18.03 -20.68
C ASP A 392 -11.69 17.38 -22.07
N LEU A 393 -12.25 16.15 -22.23
CA LEU A 393 -12.51 15.59 -23.57
C LEU A 393 -13.38 16.54 -24.38
N TYR A 394 -14.52 16.93 -23.81
CA TYR A 394 -15.49 17.75 -24.51
C TYR A 394 -14.87 19.08 -24.93
N LYS A 395 -14.10 19.73 -24.05
CA LYS A 395 -13.38 20.97 -24.39
C LYS A 395 -12.49 20.79 -25.61
N GLU A 396 -11.79 19.67 -25.72
CA GLU A 396 -10.90 19.39 -26.85
C GLU A 396 -11.68 19.04 -28.13
N ILE A 397 -12.73 18.25 -28.03
CA ILE A 397 -13.66 17.96 -29.15
C ILE A 397 -14.25 19.25 -29.73
N PHE A 398 -14.56 20.25 -28.89
CA PHE A 398 -15.11 21.53 -29.35
C PHE A 398 -14.06 22.46 -30.00
N ARG A 399 -12.77 22.25 -29.73
CA ARG A 399 -11.68 23.11 -30.22
C ARG A 399 -11.16 22.69 -31.60
N SER A 400 -11.27 21.41 -31.94
CA SER A 400 -10.71 20.84 -33.16
C SER A 400 -11.78 20.42 -34.16
N GLU A 401 -11.47 20.53 -35.45
CA GLU A 401 -12.33 20.02 -36.52
C GLU A 401 -12.27 18.49 -36.63
N HIS A 402 -11.11 17.90 -36.33
CA HIS A 402 -10.85 16.47 -36.32
C HIS A 402 -10.17 16.04 -35.01
N VAL A 403 -10.64 14.94 -34.42
CA VAL A 403 -10.16 14.42 -33.14
C VAL A 403 -10.05 12.92 -33.24
N MET A 404 -8.87 12.38 -32.92
CA MET A 404 -8.61 10.95 -32.86
C MET A 404 -8.29 10.56 -31.41
N CYS A 405 -9.07 9.65 -30.84
CA CYS A 405 -8.94 9.25 -29.45
C CYS A 405 -8.43 7.81 -29.32
N PHE A 406 -7.51 7.57 -28.40
CA PHE A 406 -7.15 6.24 -27.97
C PHE A 406 -7.70 5.99 -26.57
N VAL A 407 -8.68 5.10 -26.46
CA VAL A 407 -9.45 4.90 -25.23
C VAL A 407 -9.04 3.58 -24.60
N PHE A 408 -8.62 3.62 -23.33
CA PHE A 408 -8.38 2.42 -22.53
C PHE A 408 -9.68 2.02 -21.83
N THR A 409 -10.38 1.03 -22.38
CA THR A 409 -11.74 0.67 -21.92
C THR A 409 -11.75 -0.08 -20.59
N SER A 410 -10.65 -0.74 -20.22
CA SER A 410 -10.60 -1.62 -19.05
C SER A 410 -10.19 -0.91 -17.74
N LEU A 411 -9.70 0.32 -17.78
CA LEU A 411 -9.06 0.94 -16.61
C LEU A 411 -9.98 1.20 -15.42
N GLY A 412 -11.28 1.45 -15.63
CA GLY A 412 -12.21 1.61 -14.50
C GLY A 412 -13.42 0.69 -14.54
N SER A 413 -13.26 -0.46 -15.19
CA SER A 413 -14.06 -1.63 -14.83
C SER A 413 -14.04 -1.82 -13.29
N PRO A 414 -15.16 -2.22 -12.67
CA PRO A 414 -15.20 -2.55 -11.26
C PRO A 414 -14.13 -3.59 -10.94
N ASP A 415 -13.40 -3.39 -9.84
CA ASP A 415 -12.39 -4.34 -9.39
C ASP A 415 -13.07 -5.37 -8.49
N SER A 416 -13.10 -6.61 -8.96
CA SER A 416 -13.80 -7.71 -8.32
C SER A 416 -13.18 -8.06 -6.95
N TYR A 417 -11.85 -8.03 -6.85
CA TYR A 417 -11.14 -8.29 -5.60
C TYR A 417 -11.40 -7.20 -4.57
N LEU A 418 -11.42 -5.92 -4.97
CA LEU A 418 -11.85 -4.84 -4.06
C LEU A 418 -13.29 -5.01 -3.57
N SER A 419 -14.16 -5.56 -4.42
CA SER A 419 -15.54 -5.88 -4.02
C SER A 419 -15.57 -7.01 -2.96
N THR A 420 -14.73 -8.03 -3.12
CA THR A 420 -14.53 -9.13 -2.16
C THR A 420 -13.93 -8.65 -0.84
N LEU A 421 -12.97 -7.72 -0.86
CA LEU A 421 -12.45 -7.08 0.36
C LEU A 421 -13.55 -6.27 1.07
N SER A 422 -14.31 -5.48 0.32
CA SER A 422 -15.39 -4.66 0.87
C SER A 422 -16.52 -5.49 1.48
N SER A 423 -16.91 -6.62 0.86
CA SER A 423 -17.95 -7.49 1.41
C SER A 423 -17.48 -8.14 2.71
N TYR A 424 -16.24 -8.61 2.76
CA TYR A 424 -15.64 -9.19 3.96
C TYR A 424 -15.60 -8.22 5.15
N LEU A 425 -15.25 -6.95 4.91
CA LEU A 425 -15.25 -5.92 5.96
C LEU A 425 -16.67 -5.62 6.48
N ARG A 426 -17.69 -5.65 5.61
CA ARG A 426 -19.09 -5.39 6.00
C ARG A 426 -19.74 -6.55 6.74
N GLN A 427 -19.43 -7.78 6.34
CA GLN A 427 -19.99 -9.01 6.90
C GLN A 427 -18.89 -10.07 6.96
N PRO A 428 -18.15 -10.18 8.08
CA PRO A 428 -17.20 -11.25 8.26
C PRO A 428 -17.97 -12.55 8.55
N GLU A 429 -18.44 -13.24 7.51
CA GLU A 429 -19.24 -14.47 7.63
C GLU A 429 -18.57 -15.52 8.54
N GLU A 430 -19.39 -16.27 9.28
CA GLU A 430 -18.98 -17.35 10.19
C GLU A 430 -18.57 -18.65 9.45
N ASN A 431 -18.78 -18.74 8.13
CA ASN A 431 -18.46 -19.93 7.32
C ASN A 431 -17.60 -19.59 6.09
N PRO A 432 -16.32 -19.99 6.03
CA PRO A 432 -15.42 -19.68 4.91
C PRO A 432 -15.65 -20.48 3.61
N GLN A 433 -16.74 -21.25 3.47
CA GLN A 433 -16.75 -22.37 2.51
C GLN A 433 -17.04 -22.02 1.04
N ASP A 434 -17.49 -20.82 0.65
CA ASP A 434 -17.96 -20.59 -0.74
C ASP A 434 -17.41 -19.35 -1.48
N THR A 435 -16.20 -18.87 -1.18
CA THR A 435 -15.52 -17.86 -2.06
C THR A 435 -14.12 -18.28 -2.50
N HIS A 436 -13.83 -19.58 -2.45
CA HIS A 436 -12.56 -20.15 -2.89
C HIS A 436 -12.53 -20.36 -4.40
N THR A 437 -12.09 -19.34 -5.14
CA THR A 437 -11.25 -19.40 -6.37
C THR A 437 -11.38 -18.13 -7.22
N GLN A 438 -11.31 -16.93 -6.61
CA GLN A 438 -11.12 -15.73 -7.41
C GLN A 438 -9.64 -15.59 -7.76
N ASP A 439 -9.31 -15.93 -9.00
CA ASP A 439 -7.98 -15.82 -9.56
C ASP A 439 -7.73 -14.37 -9.97
N ILE A 440 -7.03 -13.64 -9.11
CA ILE A 440 -6.73 -12.21 -9.29
C ILE A 440 -6.04 -11.99 -10.64
N GLU A 441 -5.21 -12.93 -11.10
CA GLU A 441 -4.44 -12.81 -12.34
C GLU A 441 -5.30 -13.06 -13.58
N LYS A 442 -6.19 -14.05 -13.58
CA LYS A 442 -7.04 -14.36 -14.75
C LYS A 442 -8.00 -13.24 -15.14
N GLU A 443 -8.36 -12.37 -14.21
CA GLU A 443 -9.30 -11.28 -14.46
C GLU A 443 -8.62 -10.00 -15.01
N GLN A 444 -7.30 -9.95 -15.12
CA GLN A 444 -6.59 -8.73 -15.56
C GLN A 444 -6.25 -8.75 -17.06
N TRP A 445 -6.74 -7.76 -17.81
CA TRP A 445 -6.54 -7.61 -19.25
C TRP A 445 -5.06 -7.53 -19.67
N PHE A 446 -4.21 -6.91 -18.85
CA PHE A 446 -2.78 -6.68 -19.15
C PHE A 446 -1.89 -7.91 -18.90
N LEU A 447 -2.42 -8.98 -18.32
CA LEU A 447 -1.70 -10.25 -18.17
C LEU A 447 -1.91 -11.19 -19.36
N SER A 448 -2.88 -10.89 -20.23
CA SER A 448 -3.04 -11.59 -21.50
C SER A 448 -2.05 -11.04 -22.53
N ASN A 449 -1.04 -11.84 -22.88
CA ASN A 449 -0.08 -11.50 -23.94
C ASN A 449 -0.79 -11.11 -25.24
N LYS A 450 -1.88 -11.80 -25.59
CA LYS A 450 -2.68 -11.52 -26.79
C LYS A 450 -3.31 -10.12 -26.75
N ILE A 451 -3.91 -9.72 -25.63
CA ILE A 451 -4.55 -8.41 -25.48
C ILE A 451 -3.47 -7.32 -25.45
N ALA A 452 -2.39 -7.52 -24.69
CA ALA A 452 -1.28 -6.59 -24.60
C ALA A 452 -0.59 -6.36 -25.94
N ASP A 453 -0.32 -7.42 -26.72
CA ASP A 453 0.27 -7.32 -28.05
C ASP A 453 -0.66 -6.64 -29.05
N THR A 454 -1.96 -6.94 -29.00
CA THR A 454 -2.98 -6.27 -29.83
C THR A 454 -3.02 -4.77 -29.52
N LEU A 455 -3.04 -4.39 -28.24
CA LEU A 455 -3.01 -2.98 -27.84
C LEU A 455 -1.71 -2.32 -28.26
N ARG A 456 -0.57 -3.01 -28.10
CA ARG A 456 0.74 -2.50 -28.54
C ARG A 456 0.77 -2.23 -30.05
N LEU A 457 0.19 -3.12 -30.86
CA LEU A 457 0.08 -2.92 -32.30
C LEU A 457 -0.80 -1.71 -32.63
N LYS A 458 -1.97 -1.58 -31.99
CA LYS A 458 -2.86 -0.43 -32.19
C LYS A 458 -2.20 0.89 -31.78
N VAL A 459 -1.44 0.88 -30.69
CA VAL A 459 -0.65 2.03 -30.22
C VAL A 459 0.46 2.40 -31.21
N LYS A 460 1.15 1.41 -31.81
CA LYS A 460 2.14 1.66 -32.86
C LYS A 460 1.50 2.25 -34.12
N ILE A 461 0.41 1.68 -34.60
CA ILE A 461 -0.33 2.20 -35.76
C ILE A 461 -0.73 3.66 -35.54
N LEU A 462 -1.23 3.99 -34.35
CA LEU A 462 -1.55 5.37 -33.99
C LEU A 462 -0.30 6.26 -34.03
N SER A 463 0.83 5.81 -33.47
CA SER A 463 2.09 6.54 -33.49
C SER A 463 2.60 6.78 -34.91
N ASP A 464 2.51 5.79 -35.79
CA ASP A 464 2.97 5.89 -37.18
C ASP A 464 2.10 6.88 -37.97
N VAL A 465 0.79 6.85 -37.76
CA VAL A 465 -0.16 7.84 -38.33
C VAL A 465 0.18 9.25 -37.88
N LEU A 466 0.52 9.42 -36.60
CA LEU A 466 0.93 10.70 -36.03
C LEU A 466 2.24 11.24 -36.61
N GLU A 467 3.20 10.36 -36.92
CA GLU A 467 4.51 10.76 -37.46
C GLU A 467 4.48 11.05 -38.96
N HIS A 468 3.62 10.38 -39.73
CA HIS A 468 3.63 10.42 -41.19
C HIS A 468 2.42 11.14 -41.81
N GLY A 469 1.46 11.59 -41.01
CA GLY A 469 0.30 12.36 -41.46
C GLY A 469 0.68 13.78 -41.91
N GLU A 470 1.01 13.97 -43.19
CA GLU A 470 1.20 15.32 -43.75
C GLU A 470 -0.10 16.14 -43.64
N LYS A 471 -0.06 17.25 -42.87
CA LYS A 471 -1.10 18.30 -42.76
C LYS A 471 -2.36 18.02 -41.90
N MET A 472 -2.31 17.19 -40.86
CA MET A 472 -3.35 17.21 -39.82
C MET A 472 -2.93 18.10 -38.65
N HIS A 473 -3.01 19.43 -38.85
CA HIS A 473 -2.39 20.43 -37.97
C HIS A 473 -3.16 20.76 -36.67
N GLU A 474 -4.27 20.09 -36.35
CA GLU A 474 -5.10 20.43 -35.17
C GLU A 474 -5.74 19.20 -34.52
N GLU A 475 -4.96 18.19 -34.18
CA GLU A 475 -5.50 16.95 -33.59
C GLU A 475 -5.25 16.88 -32.08
N VAL A 476 -6.35 16.73 -31.32
CA VAL A 476 -6.29 16.46 -29.89
C VAL A 476 -6.48 14.97 -29.66
N PHE A 477 -5.51 14.36 -29.00
CA PHE A 477 -5.56 12.97 -28.60
C PHE A 477 -6.04 12.90 -27.15
N CYS A 478 -6.92 11.95 -26.83
CA CYS A 478 -7.55 11.84 -25.53
C CYS A 478 -7.64 10.38 -25.10
N CYS A 479 -7.30 10.10 -23.84
CA CYS A 479 -7.54 8.83 -23.16
C CYS A 479 -8.72 8.96 -22.21
N PHE A 480 -9.76 8.12 -22.35
CA PHE A 480 -10.96 8.15 -21.52
C PHE A 480 -11.40 6.77 -21.04
N GLU A 481 -12.38 6.78 -20.14
CA GLU A 481 -13.06 5.63 -19.58
C GLU A 481 -14.59 5.68 -19.88
N TYR A 482 -15.20 4.49 -19.97
CA TYR A 482 -16.64 4.18 -19.97
C TYR A 482 -17.50 4.71 -21.15
N LEU A 483 -17.56 3.89 -22.21
CA LEU A 483 -18.85 3.54 -22.79
C LEU A 483 -19.20 2.16 -22.22
N THR A 484 -20.06 2.12 -21.19
CA THR A 484 -20.64 0.86 -20.71
C THR A 484 -21.12 0.03 -21.89
N ASN A 485 -20.92 -1.28 -21.77
CA ASN A 485 -21.22 -2.39 -22.66
C ASN A 485 -22.65 -2.41 -23.28
N GLN A 486 -23.03 -1.37 -24.02
CA GLN A 486 -24.13 -1.34 -24.95
C GLN A 486 -23.56 -0.74 -26.24
N LYS A 487 -23.23 -1.62 -27.19
CA LYS A 487 -22.98 -1.33 -28.61
C LYS A 487 -23.14 0.16 -28.96
N VAL A 488 -22.08 0.95 -28.82
CA VAL A 488 -22.07 2.27 -29.41
C VAL A 488 -21.67 2.08 -30.86
N PHE A 489 -22.69 1.81 -31.67
CA PHE A 489 -22.63 2.20 -33.07
C PHE A 489 -22.96 3.68 -33.14
N MET A 490 -22.06 4.49 -33.69
CA MET A 490 -22.42 5.76 -34.31
C MET A 490 -21.83 5.78 -35.72
N ALA A 491 -22.67 5.45 -36.69
CA ALA A 491 -22.61 6.03 -38.03
C ALA A 491 -23.30 7.41 -37.96
N VAL A 492 -23.07 8.37 -38.86
CA VAL A 492 -23.73 8.43 -40.18
C VAL A 492 -23.15 9.62 -40.98
N GLY A 493 -22.93 9.40 -42.28
CA GLY A 493 -22.83 10.43 -43.34
C GLY A 493 -24.16 10.56 -44.11
N PRO A 494 -24.29 11.56 -44.99
CA PRO A 494 -25.53 12.28 -45.24
C PRO A 494 -26.58 11.42 -45.98
N GLU A 495 -27.69 11.15 -45.30
CA GLU A 495 -29.05 10.86 -45.80
C GLU A 495 -29.69 9.69 -45.04
N GLY A 496 -30.58 10.01 -44.09
CA GLY A 496 -31.68 9.12 -43.68
C GLY A 496 -31.67 8.56 -42.25
N LEU A 497 -32.65 9.04 -41.47
CA LEU A 497 -33.26 8.49 -40.24
C LEU A 497 -32.47 8.47 -38.91
N PHE A 498 -32.99 9.30 -38.00
CA PHE A 498 -32.82 9.22 -36.55
C PHE A 498 -33.40 7.91 -35.96
N GLY A 499 -32.70 7.31 -35.01
CA GLY A 499 -33.24 6.28 -34.14
C GLY A 499 -32.41 6.08 -32.87
N PHE A 500 -32.85 6.66 -31.75
CA PHE A 500 -32.40 6.23 -30.42
C PHE A 500 -33.07 4.89 -30.10
N PHE A 501 -32.29 3.83 -29.88
CA PHE A 501 -32.80 2.61 -29.24
C PHE A 501 -32.54 2.68 -27.73
N ARG A 502 -33.61 2.81 -26.97
CA ARG A 502 -33.63 2.63 -25.51
C ARG A 502 -33.90 1.16 -25.22
N SER A 503 -33.17 0.58 -24.28
CA SER A 503 -33.48 -0.74 -23.71
C SER A 503 -34.89 -0.73 -23.09
N SER A 504 -35.71 -1.73 -23.39
CA SER A 504 -36.73 -2.20 -22.45
C SER A 504 -36.67 -3.72 -22.33
N VAL A 505 -36.50 -4.15 -21.09
CA VAL A 505 -36.87 -5.46 -20.56
C VAL A 505 -38.30 -5.82 -21.02
N GLY A 506 -38.51 -7.05 -21.50
CA GLY A 506 -39.82 -7.71 -21.53
C GLY A 506 -40.57 -7.76 -22.87
N ASN A 507 -40.71 -8.99 -23.39
CA ASN A 507 -41.79 -9.53 -24.23
C ASN A 507 -42.72 -8.58 -25.04
N ARG A 508 -42.56 -8.64 -26.37
CA ARG A 508 -43.55 -8.73 -27.47
C ARG A 508 -43.27 -7.76 -28.62
N CYS A 509 -42.97 -8.34 -29.79
CA CYS A 509 -42.99 -7.67 -31.08
C CYS A 509 -44.42 -7.39 -31.57
N ALA A 510 -44.64 -6.22 -32.18
CA ALA A 510 -45.71 -6.02 -33.15
C ALA A 510 -45.19 -5.16 -34.30
N LEU A 511 -45.26 -5.71 -35.52
CA LEU A 511 -45.02 -5.03 -36.79
C LEU A 511 -46.25 -4.23 -37.19
N ILE A 512 -46.06 -2.98 -37.64
CA ILE A 512 -47.02 -2.31 -38.54
C ILE A 512 -46.23 -1.72 -39.73
N LYS A 513 -46.54 -2.23 -40.92
CA LYS A 513 -46.24 -1.61 -42.22
C LYS A 513 -47.32 -0.58 -42.50
N ASP A 514 -46.99 0.61 -43.02
CA ASP A 514 -47.82 1.15 -44.10
C ASP A 514 -47.12 2.15 -45.04
N LYS A 515 -47.74 2.23 -46.23
CA LYS A 515 -47.31 2.79 -47.52
C LYS A 515 -47.34 4.33 -47.63
N ARG A 516 -46.65 4.80 -48.68
CA ARG A 516 -46.75 6.14 -49.31
C ARG A 516 -48.20 6.51 -49.66
N ASP A 517 -48.55 7.80 -49.55
CA ASP A 517 -49.21 8.57 -50.62
C ASP A 517 -49.29 10.08 -50.33
N ASN A 518 -49.65 10.80 -51.39
CA ASN A 518 -49.42 12.19 -51.81
C ASN A 518 -50.24 13.33 -51.15
N CYS A 519 -49.71 14.55 -51.38
CA CYS A 519 -50.36 15.85 -51.67
C CYS A 519 -50.91 16.82 -50.58
N ASP A 520 -50.56 18.08 -50.86
CA ASP A 520 -51.27 19.37 -50.72
C ASP A 520 -51.11 20.31 -49.49
N SER A 521 -50.41 21.42 -49.80
CA SER A 521 -50.66 22.83 -49.53
C SER A 521 -51.23 23.28 -48.17
N SER A 522 -50.49 24.15 -47.45
CA SER A 522 -50.74 25.60 -47.37
C SER A 522 -50.10 26.29 -46.14
N ASN A 523 -49.57 27.50 -46.39
CA ASN A 523 -49.32 28.63 -45.46
C ASN A 523 -48.32 28.51 -44.29
N ALA A 524 -47.12 29.10 -44.47
CA ALA A 524 -46.71 30.32 -43.73
C ALA A 524 -45.40 30.91 -44.31
N ARG A 525 -45.37 32.24 -44.46
CA ARG A 525 -44.32 33.05 -45.11
C ARG A 525 -43.04 33.20 -44.27
N VAL A 526 -41.91 33.02 -44.96
CA VAL A 526 -40.71 33.88 -45.04
C VAL A 526 -40.06 34.40 -43.76
N ARG A 527 -38.82 33.95 -43.50
CA ARG A 527 -37.64 34.84 -43.44
C ARG A 527 -36.37 34.07 -43.81
N ASP A 528 -35.82 34.44 -44.96
CA ASP A 528 -34.43 34.18 -45.33
C ASP A 528 -33.48 34.88 -44.36
N GLY A 529 -32.36 34.21 -44.05
CA GLY A 529 -31.17 34.88 -43.53
C GLY A 529 -30.39 34.12 -42.47
N GLN A 530 -29.75 33.01 -42.83
CA GLN A 530 -28.30 32.79 -42.65
C GLN A 530 -27.95 31.34 -43.06
N ARG A 531 -27.26 31.21 -44.19
CA ARG A 531 -26.43 30.04 -44.46
C ARG A 531 -25.29 30.05 -43.43
N LEU A 532 -25.34 29.16 -42.45
CA LEU A 532 -24.14 28.71 -41.75
C LEU A 532 -23.71 27.39 -42.39
N GLY A 533 -22.81 27.50 -43.37
CA GLY A 533 -22.02 26.37 -43.80
C GLY A 533 -20.99 26.05 -42.74
N HIS A 534 -20.97 24.79 -42.29
CA HIS A 534 -19.75 23.98 -42.11
C HIS A 534 -20.17 22.55 -41.78
N ASN A 535 -19.94 21.65 -42.72
CA ASN A 535 -20.03 20.20 -42.54
C ASN A 535 -18.96 19.75 -41.55
N ARG A 536 -19.28 19.61 -40.27
CA ARG A 536 -18.37 18.98 -39.30
C ARG A 536 -18.51 17.45 -39.41
N ARG A 537 -17.42 16.75 -39.72
CA ARG A 537 -17.37 15.28 -39.73
C ARG A 537 -16.55 14.81 -38.53
N VAL A 538 -17.20 14.09 -37.62
CA VAL A 538 -16.54 13.45 -36.48
C VAL A 538 -16.31 11.99 -36.83
N TRP A 539 -15.06 11.54 -36.80
CA TRP A 539 -14.70 10.14 -36.98
C TRP A 539 -14.23 9.59 -35.63
N PHE A 540 -14.83 8.49 -35.17
CA PHE A 540 -14.42 7.82 -33.95
C PHE A 540 -13.62 6.57 -34.30
N TRP A 541 -12.39 6.46 -33.79
CA TRP A 541 -11.65 5.19 -33.76
C TRP A 541 -11.79 4.61 -32.36
N ILE A 542 -12.62 3.56 -32.20
CA ILE A 542 -12.82 2.89 -30.91
C ILE A 542 -12.12 1.54 -30.98
N SER A 543 -11.02 1.44 -30.24
CA SER A 543 -10.33 0.18 -29.99
C SER A 543 -11.05 -0.55 -28.83
N TYR A 544 -11.63 -1.72 -29.10
CA TYR A 544 -12.14 -2.62 -28.05
C TYR A 544 -11.03 -3.54 -27.52
N GLU A 545 -11.04 -3.74 -26.20
CA GLU A 545 -10.42 -4.88 -25.51
C GLU A 545 -11.54 -5.91 -25.28
N GLU A 546 -11.63 -6.95 -26.11
CA GLU A 546 -12.56 -8.05 -25.86
C GLU A 546 -12.01 -8.94 -24.74
N VAL A 547 -12.74 -9.01 -23.63
CA VAL A 547 -12.51 -10.00 -22.56
C VAL A 547 -13.41 -11.19 -22.89
N GLU A 548 -12.83 -12.38 -23.10
CA GLU A 548 -13.59 -13.61 -23.33
C GLU A 548 -14.39 -13.96 -22.05
N PRO A 549 -15.69 -14.28 -22.15
CA PRO A 549 -16.46 -14.72 -20.99
C PRO A 549 -15.99 -16.09 -20.49
N SER A 550 -15.89 -16.25 -19.17
CA SER A 550 -15.52 -17.51 -18.52
C SER A 550 -16.58 -18.59 -18.79
N GLU A 551 -16.16 -19.71 -19.38
CA GLU A 551 -16.99 -20.90 -19.58
C GLU A 551 -17.30 -21.58 -18.24
N THR A 552 -18.43 -21.24 -17.63
CA THR A 552 -19.06 -22.08 -16.59
C THR A 552 -20.58 -22.01 -16.70
N GLU A 553 -21.17 -22.76 -17.64
CA GLU A 553 -22.56 -23.23 -17.53
C GLU A 553 -22.65 -24.70 -17.97
N THR A 554 -23.09 -25.55 -17.05
CA THR A 554 -23.34 -26.99 -17.22
C THR A 554 -24.53 -27.28 -18.17
N PRO A 555 -24.51 -28.38 -18.96
CA PRO A 555 -25.52 -28.64 -19.98
C PRO A 555 -26.74 -29.41 -19.42
N ALA A 556 -27.95 -28.96 -19.75
CA ALA A 556 -29.19 -29.69 -19.46
C ALA A 556 -29.67 -30.49 -20.70
N GLN A 557 -29.67 -31.82 -20.50
CA GLN A 557 -30.51 -32.91 -21.03
C GLN A 557 -31.14 -32.86 -22.45
N SER A 558 -30.85 -33.94 -23.17
CA SER A 558 -31.31 -34.44 -24.49
C SER A 558 -32.79 -34.83 -24.61
N LEU A 559 -33.36 -34.72 -25.83
CA LEU A 559 -34.20 -35.70 -26.55
C LEU A 559 -34.40 -35.23 -28.04
N PRO A 560 -34.78 -36.10 -29.02
CA PRO A 560 -34.20 -36.09 -30.37
C PRO A 560 -35.16 -35.65 -31.50
N ALA A 561 -34.60 -35.17 -32.62
CA ALA A 561 -35.23 -35.18 -33.93
C ALA A 561 -34.18 -35.19 -35.07
N GLU A 562 -34.48 -35.96 -36.10
CA GLU A 562 -33.71 -36.33 -37.30
C GLU A 562 -33.54 -35.20 -38.36
N PRO A 563 -32.77 -35.42 -39.46
CA PRO A 563 -31.83 -34.43 -40.03
C PRO A 563 -32.39 -33.60 -41.19
N CYS A 564 -31.88 -32.37 -41.36
CA CYS A 564 -31.93 -31.60 -42.60
C CYS A 564 -30.62 -30.81 -42.73
N GLY A 565 -30.04 -30.81 -43.93
CA GLY A 565 -28.63 -30.51 -44.20
C GLY A 565 -28.21 -29.04 -44.27
N GLU A 566 -26.90 -28.90 -44.48
CA GLU A 566 -26.09 -27.76 -44.95
C GLU A 566 -26.27 -26.41 -44.23
N TYR A 567 -25.18 -25.91 -43.61
CA TYR A 567 -24.62 -24.56 -43.82
C TYR A 567 -23.26 -24.47 -43.10
N ASP A 568 -22.19 -24.74 -43.84
CA ASP A 568 -20.85 -24.25 -43.49
C ASP A 568 -20.79 -22.75 -43.73
N GLY A 569 -20.41 -21.97 -42.72
CA GLY A 569 -20.31 -20.52 -42.86
C GLY A 569 -20.24 -19.76 -41.53
N VAL A 570 -19.20 -20.02 -40.75
CA VAL A 570 -18.81 -19.12 -39.64
C VAL A 570 -18.46 -17.75 -40.23
N LYS A 571 -19.31 -16.75 -39.99
CA LYS A 571 -19.00 -15.33 -40.22
C LYS A 571 -17.85 -14.90 -39.31
N LYS A 572 -16.62 -14.93 -39.82
CA LYS A 572 -15.47 -14.22 -39.26
C LYS A 572 -15.33 -12.83 -39.91
N ASP A 573 -15.06 -11.83 -39.07
CA ASP A 573 -14.28 -10.61 -39.38
C ASP A 573 -14.68 -9.74 -40.60
N ALA A 574 -15.94 -9.34 -40.69
CA ALA A 574 -16.33 -8.29 -41.65
C ALA A 574 -15.97 -6.86 -41.18
N GLY A 575 -15.79 -6.62 -39.88
CA GLY A 575 -15.58 -5.27 -39.31
C GLY A 575 -14.15 -4.73 -39.46
N CYS A 576 -13.14 -5.56 -39.16
CA CYS A 576 -11.73 -5.16 -39.24
C CYS A 576 -11.24 -4.94 -40.68
N SER A 577 -11.76 -5.72 -41.65
CA SER A 577 -11.35 -5.63 -43.06
C SER A 577 -11.78 -4.32 -43.74
N ILE A 578 -12.88 -3.69 -43.29
CA ILE A 578 -13.40 -2.46 -43.90
C ILE A 578 -12.58 -1.24 -43.45
N ILE A 579 -12.11 -1.21 -42.20
CA ILE A 579 -11.37 -0.07 -41.64
C ILE A 579 -9.92 -0.03 -42.16
N ILE A 580 -9.28 -1.20 -42.30
CA ILE A 580 -7.95 -1.33 -42.91
C ILE A 580 -7.98 -0.94 -44.40
N LYS A 581 -9.04 -1.30 -45.13
CA LYS A 581 -9.23 -0.88 -46.54
C LYS A 581 -9.44 0.62 -46.71
N VAL A 582 -10.07 1.30 -45.75
CA VAL A 582 -10.27 2.76 -45.81
C VAL A 582 -8.97 3.51 -45.58
N LEU A 583 -8.12 3.04 -44.66
CA LEU A 583 -6.80 3.64 -44.38
C LEU A 583 -5.76 3.33 -45.48
N LEU A 584 -5.73 2.10 -46.02
CA LEU A 584 -4.85 1.73 -47.13
C LEU A 584 -5.21 2.43 -48.46
N ASN A 585 -6.45 2.89 -48.62
CA ASN A 585 -6.86 3.68 -49.78
C ASN A 585 -6.50 5.17 -49.66
N LEU A 586 -6.09 5.65 -48.48
CA LEU A 586 -5.69 7.04 -48.25
C LEU A 586 -4.17 7.28 -48.41
N HIS A 587 -3.34 6.22 -48.41
CA HIS A 587 -1.89 6.34 -48.58
C HIS A 587 -1.30 5.22 -49.49
N PRO A 588 -0.84 5.53 -50.72
CA PRO A 588 -0.29 4.54 -51.64
C PRO A 588 1.03 3.89 -51.21
N ASN A 589 1.73 4.44 -50.22
CA ASN A 589 3.08 4.02 -49.82
C ASN A 589 3.14 2.93 -48.73
N ILE A 590 2.00 2.46 -48.20
CA ILE A 590 1.94 1.39 -47.17
C ILE A 590 1.73 0.00 -47.82
N ARG A 591 1.75 -0.12 -49.15
CA ARG A 591 1.55 -1.39 -49.86
C ARG A 591 2.72 -2.38 -49.82
N HIS A 592 3.88 -1.99 -49.28
CA HIS A 592 5.08 -2.84 -49.36
C HIS A 592 5.30 -3.80 -48.18
N GLN A 593 4.58 -3.66 -47.05
CA GLN A 593 4.78 -4.52 -45.87
C GLN A 593 3.84 -5.73 -45.80
N GLU A 594 2.63 -5.69 -46.37
CA GLU A 594 1.72 -6.87 -46.40
C GLU A 594 2.19 -7.96 -47.38
N ASN A 595 2.87 -7.59 -48.47
CA ASN A 595 3.30 -8.57 -49.48
C ASN A 595 4.45 -9.47 -49.00
N GLU A 596 5.26 -9.03 -48.03
CA GLU A 596 6.31 -9.88 -47.44
C GLU A 596 5.73 -10.85 -46.37
N GLU A 597 4.72 -10.45 -45.60
CA GLU A 597 4.05 -11.32 -44.62
C GLU A 597 3.13 -12.37 -45.25
N LEU A 598 2.44 -12.05 -46.35
CA LEU A 598 1.66 -13.03 -47.11
C LEU A 598 2.56 -14.09 -47.77
N GLN A 599 3.78 -13.72 -48.17
CA GLN A 599 4.73 -14.66 -48.76
C GLN A 599 5.42 -15.54 -47.70
N TRP A 600 5.73 -15.01 -46.51
CA TRP A 600 6.23 -15.80 -45.38
C TRP A 600 5.21 -16.84 -44.90
N ASN A 601 3.95 -16.46 -44.69
CA ASN A 601 2.94 -17.38 -44.16
C ASN A 601 2.55 -18.50 -45.14
N THR A 602 2.65 -18.25 -46.45
CA THR A 602 2.37 -19.26 -47.48
C THR A 602 3.50 -20.30 -47.57
N ASP A 603 4.76 -19.89 -47.41
CA ASP A 603 5.91 -20.81 -47.41
C ASP A 603 5.99 -21.66 -46.13
N HIS A 604 5.51 -21.15 -44.99
CA HIS A 604 5.47 -21.92 -43.74
C HIS A 604 4.34 -22.97 -43.72
N GLN A 605 3.18 -22.69 -44.32
CA GLN A 605 2.09 -23.67 -44.41
C GLN A 605 2.36 -24.81 -45.41
N GLN A 606 3.26 -24.63 -46.38
CA GLN A 606 3.67 -25.71 -47.29
C GLN A 606 4.74 -26.66 -46.71
N ARG A 607 5.43 -26.28 -45.62
CA ARG A 607 6.46 -27.11 -44.97
C ARG A 607 5.97 -27.99 -43.81
N THR A 608 4.69 -27.88 -43.45
CA THR A 608 4.07 -28.71 -42.39
C THR A 608 2.87 -29.46 -42.95
N LYS A 609 3.13 -30.44 -43.83
CA LYS A 609 2.25 -31.60 -44.02
C LYS A 609 2.95 -32.81 -43.40
N PRO A 610 2.29 -33.61 -42.55
CA PRO A 610 2.86 -34.87 -42.08
C PRO A 610 2.75 -35.89 -43.22
N ASP A 611 3.89 -36.45 -43.62
CA ASP A 611 3.94 -37.64 -44.46
C ASP A 611 3.53 -38.88 -43.64
N ASP A 612 2.58 -39.63 -44.19
CA ASP A 612 2.23 -40.99 -43.78
C ASP A 612 3.45 -41.93 -43.93
N VAL A 613 3.92 -42.55 -42.85
CA VAL A 613 4.69 -43.81 -42.91
C VAL A 613 4.24 -44.76 -41.81
N LYS A 614 3.98 -45.99 -42.26
CA LYS A 614 3.44 -47.16 -41.59
C LYS A 614 4.40 -47.84 -40.60
N ASP A 615 3.78 -48.52 -39.62
CA ASP A 615 4.18 -49.75 -38.90
C ASP A 615 5.59 -50.33 -39.12
N GLN A 616 6.32 -50.53 -38.00
CA GLN A 616 6.78 -51.85 -37.50
C GLN A 616 7.63 -51.69 -36.23
N ASP A 617 7.01 -51.98 -35.06
CA ASP A 617 7.33 -53.02 -34.05
C ASP A 617 8.81 -53.35 -33.63
N PRO A 618 9.04 -54.05 -32.49
CA PRO A 618 9.52 -53.42 -31.25
C PRO A 618 10.81 -54.07 -30.69
N TYR A 619 11.49 -53.39 -29.76
CA TYR A 619 12.31 -54.01 -28.70
C TYR A 619 12.48 -53.04 -27.52
#